data_AF-A0A9D1RGL7-F1
#
_entry.id   AF-A0A9D1RGL7-F1
#
_cell.length_a   1.000
_cell.length_b   1.000
_cell.length_c   1.000
_cell.angle_alpha   90.00
_cell.angle_beta   90.00
_cell.angle_gamma   90.00
#
_symmetry.space_group_name_H-M   'P 1'
#
loop_
_entity.id
_entity.type
_entity.pdbx_description
1 polymer ?
#
loop_
_entity_poly.entity_id
_entity_poly.type
_entity_poly.pdbx_seq_one_letter_code
_entity_poly.pdbx_strand_id
1 'polypeptide(L)'
;MKKIVSVLMIFTIVFSFAACSKSVQEGDTKVWYFNHNETDPETIFTDVQDSIDPKQIFSAVQFDANMLHGVYAVNNLEKDLNKTKKELSFKDIAFDNGTFNTSSLPVAVYSGAKFLPDIEAEFKQVTDREVAALSFIVGDETGTVPCTYEVNGNKVKYTVLTETSSSADDFSYELDDVIFEYEFSLCGPYLTLTDGTDTLKLTAYSFTDNNKSETTSMYGYSTEKTPLIDELDYFASQQDSVINYAVSRDGSYYKDFAFKLSDDGRCTVYLSYTDAEGNEQNVIQQYAYITQCTGYPYLNSFGIMLFDGDKIYDYTDDITQREARVMKSEGIDTDAIDEETMKEIAEKKEDLYDDLYNEFKANGISVQINRATGEIAMDATVLFGGDSAELTDAGKAFLNKFLNAYTTIIYNEKYDGFISKTMIEGHIAPVSGTTYEGGMPLSEKRAENVKNYCLSGETGVDTSRLESTLETVGYSQSRPVYDSDGNVDIEASRRVSFRFIVNTN
;
A
#
# COMPACT_ATOMS: atom_id res chain seq x y z
N MET A 1 16.24 -27.82 30.55
CA MET A 1 14.91 -27.21 30.67
C MET A 1 15.12 -25.71 30.69
N LYS A 2 15.22 -25.08 29.51
CA LYS A 2 15.02 -23.64 29.41
C LYS A 2 13.57 -23.44 29.83
N LYS A 3 13.32 -22.57 30.81
CA LYS A 3 11.94 -22.25 31.18
C LYS A 3 11.36 -21.49 29.98
N ILE A 4 10.32 -22.06 29.41
CA ILE A 4 9.33 -21.35 28.60
C ILE A 4 8.76 -20.29 29.57
N VAL A 5 8.77 -19.01 29.19
CA VAL A 5 8.27 -17.92 30.06
C VAL A 5 7.27 -17.04 29.30
N SER A 6 6.00 -17.34 29.46
CA SER A 6 4.88 -16.46 29.11
C SER A 6 4.80 -15.34 30.15
N VAL A 7 5.19 -14.12 29.75
CA VAL A 7 5.24 -12.96 30.66
C VAL A 7 4.18 -11.96 30.27
N LEU A 8 3.22 -11.72 31.16
CA LEU A 8 2.43 -10.48 31.09
C LEU A 8 3.31 -9.33 31.57
N MET A 9 3.64 -8.38 30.69
CA MET A 9 4.43 -7.23 31.10
C MET A 9 3.53 -6.05 31.52
N ILE A 10 3.62 -5.63 32.79
CA ILE A 10 2.78 -4.57 33.38
C ILE A 10 3.50 -3.22 33.33
N PHE A 11 2.81 -2.20 32.81
CA PHE A 11 3.29 -0.83 32.81
C PHE A 11 2.19 0.16 33.11
N THR A 12 2.57 1.25 33.78
CA THR A 12 1.81 2.49 33.77
C THR A 12 2.02 3.16 32.41
N ILE A 13 1.12 2.93 31.45
CA ILE A 13 1.15 3.73 30.23
C ILE A 13 0.65 5.13 30.60
N VAL A 14 1.56 6.10 30.60
CA VAL A 14 1.23 7.52 30.73
C VAL A 14 0.68 7.98 29.39
N PHE A 15 -0.59 7.69 29.15
CA PHE A 15 -1.37 8.48 28.21
C PHE A 15 -1.39 9.91 28.76
N SER A 16 -1.25 10.93 27.91
CA SER A 16 -1.34 12.31 28.38
C SER A 16 -2.30 13.06 27.47
N PHE A 17 -3.07 13.95 28.09
CA PHE A 17 -4.18 14.66 27.47
C PHE A 17 -3.80 15.55 26.26
N ALA A 18 -4.47 15.25 25.13
CA ALA A 18 -4.84 16.05 23.95
C ALA A 18 -3.78 16.48 22.91
N ALA A 19 -3.96 16.01 21.65
CA ALA A 19 -4.29 16.83 20.48
C ALA A 19 -5.13 16.01 19.46
N CYS A 20 -6.31 16.53 19.07
CA CYS A 20 -7.27 15.84 18.20
C CYS A 20 -6.83 15.87 16.72
N SER A 21 -7.07 14.76 16.00
CA SER A 21 -7.30 14.85 14.54
C SER A 21 -8.44 15.85 14.30
N LYS A 22 -8.25 16.80 13.37
CA LYS A 22 -9.23 17.85 13.10
C LYS A 22 -10.41 17.24 12.36
N SER A 23 -11.41 16.83 13.11
CA SER A 23 -12.69 16.38 12.56
C SER A 23 -13.71 17.52 12.56
N VAL A 24 -14.62 17.49 11.60
CA VAL A 24 -15.83 18.33 11.58
C VAL A 24 -17.02 17.48 12.03
N GLN A 25 -17.96 18.11 12.74
CA GLN A 25 -19.22 17.48 13.10
C GLN A 25 -20.29 17.84 12.07
N GLU A 26 -20.81 16.84 11.36
CA GLU A 26 -21.89 16.99 10.39
C GLU A 26 -23.14 16.28 10.90
N GLY A 27 -24.03 17.03 11.55
CA GLY A 27 -25.16 16.44 12.27
C GLY A 27 -24.66 15.53 13.40
N ASP A 28 -25.05 14.25 13.35
CA ASP A 28 -24.64 13.24 14.33
C ASP A 28 -23.36 12.49 13.93
N THR A 29 -22.79 12.77 12.75
CA THR A 29 -21.63 12.07 12.17
C THR A 29 -20.37 12.89 12.35
N LYS A 30 -19.28 12.23 12.76
CA LYS A 30 -17.93 12.83 12.80
C LYS A 30 -17.23 12.57 11.48
N VAL A 31 -16.65 13.62 10.88
CA VAL A 31 -16.05 13.58 9.55
C VAL A 31 -14.61 14.07 9.58
N TRP A 32 -13.73 13.47 8.77
CA TRP A 32 -12.37 13.91 8.53
C TRP A 32 -12.15 14.18 7.04
N TYR A 33 -11.50 15.31 6.76
CA TYR A 33 -11.15 15.73 5.41
C TYR A 33 -9.65 15.67 5.17
N PHE A 34 -9.27 15.21 3.97
CA PHE A 34 -7.92 15.07 3.47
C PHE A 34 -7.92 15.56 2.01
N ASN A 35 -7.27 16.67 1.67
CA ASN A 35 -7.45 17.30 0.35
C ASN A 35 -6.29 18.18 -0.10
N HIS A 36 -6.21 18.43 -1.41
CA HIS A 36 -5.29 19.43 -1.97
C HIS A 36 -5.71 20.86 -1.56
N ASN A 37 -4.70 21.68 -1.23
CA ASN A 37 -4.77 22.79 -0.28
C ASN A 37 -5.54 24.04 -0.75
N GLU A 38 -6.11 24.06 -1.95
CA GLU A 38 -6.73 25.25 -2.56
C GLU A 38 -8.26 25.24 -2.58
N THR A 39 -8.90 24.10 -2.36
CA THR A 39 -10.36 23.97 -2.40
C THR A 39 -10.88 23.49 -1.04
N ASP A 40 -11.89 24.18 -0.50
CA ASP A 40 -12.59 23.76 0.71
C ASP A 40 -13.24 22.39 0.47
N PRO A 41 -12.81 21.31 1.15
CA PRO A 41 -13.29 19.97 0.87
C PRO A 41 -14.79 19.84 1.13
N GLU A 42 -15.37 20.63 2.04
CA GLU A 42 -16.83 20.66 2.24
C GLU A 42 -17.55 21.05 0.94
N THR A 43 -16.96 21.94 0.15
CA THR A 43 -17.53 22.38 -1.14
C THR A 43 -17.41 21.31 -2.23
N ILE A 44 -16.35 20.50 -2.23
CA ILE A 44 -16.17 19.38 -3.17
C ILE A 44 -17.27 18.33 -2.95
N PHE A 45 -17.55 18.04 -1.68
CA PHE A 45 -18.51 17.01 -1.31
C PHE A 45 -19.91 17.55 -1.04
N THR A 46 -20.16 18.82 -1.35
CA THR A 46 -21.50 19.42 -1.27
C THR A 46 -22.43 18.69 -2.25
N ASP A 47 -23.63 18.32 -1.77
CA ASP A 47 -24.67 17.61 -2.52
C ASP A 47 -24.32 16.18 -2.99
N VAL A 48 -23.21 15.58 -2.55
CA VAL A 48 -22.94 14.17 -2.80
C VAL A 48 -23.92 13.31 -1.99
N GLN A 49 -24.81 12.61 -2.69
CA GLN A 49 -25.75 11.70 -2.06
C GLN A 49 -25.08 10.39 -1.68
N ASP A 50 -25.46 9.88 -0.51
CA ASP A 50 -25.09 8.55 -0.05
C ASP A 50 -25.52 7.48 -1.05
N SER A 51 -24.55 6.77 -1.62
CA SER A 51 -24.76 5.68 -2.58
C SER A 51 -24.54 4.30 -1.97
N ILE A 52 -24.00 4.23 -0.74
CA ILE A 52 -23.69 2.97 -0.05
C ILE A 52 -24.16 2.94 1.41
N ASP A 53 -24.32 1.71 1.93
CA ASP A 53 -24.46 1.41 3.36
C ASP A 53 -23.23 0.59 3.83
N PRO A 54 -22.28 1.22 4.55
CA PRO A 54 -21.10 0.52 5.06
C PRO A 54 -21.41 -0.70 5.93
N LYS A 55 -22.48 -0.66 6.72
CA LYS A 55 -22.85 -1.80 7.59
C LYS A 55 -23.31 -2.99 6.76
N GLN A 56 -24.07 -2.74 5.70
CA GLN A 56 -24.47 -3.79 4.78
C GLN A 56 -23.24 -4.40 4.09
N ILE A 57 -22.29 -3.58 3.63
CA ILE A 57 -21.04 -4.04 3.01
C ILE A 57 -20.26 -4.91 4.00
N PHE A 58 -19.94 -4.40 5.20
CA PHE A 58 -19.18 -5.15 6.21
C PHE A 58 -19.88 -6.43 6.69
N SER A 59 -21.20 -6.52 6.59
CA SER A 59 -21.93 -7.76 6.90
C SER A 59 -21.72 -8.89 5.87
N ALA A 60 -21.29 -8.53 4.65
CA ALA A 60 -21.02 -9.47 3.56
C ALA A 60 -19.52 -9.77 3.38
N VAL A 61 -18.64 -8.92 3.93
CA VAL A 61 -17.18 -9.10 3.85
C VAL A 61 -16.75 -10.39 4.54
N GLN A 62 -15.93 -11.17 3.84
CA GLN A 62 -15.17 -12.27 4.47
C GLN A 62 -13.87 -11.68 5.01
N PHE A 63 -13.83 -11.50 6.34
CA PHE A 63 -12.63 -10.96 6.98
C PHE A 63 -11.48 -11.96 6.97
N ASP A 64 -10.28 -11.45 6.76
CA ASP A 64 -9.01 -12.13 6.97
C ASP A 64 -8.17 -11.41 8.05
N ALA A 65 -6.98 -11.94 8.33
CA ALA A 65 -6.10 -11.39 9.34
C ALA A 65 -5.52 -10.01 8.97
N ASN A 66 -5.22 -9.78 7.68
CA ASN A 66 -4.65 -8.52 7.20
C ASN A 66 -5.62 -7.35 7.41
N MET A 67 -6.93 -7.61 7.33
CA MET A 67 -7.95 -6.59 7.61
C MET A 67 -7.95 -6.11 9.08
N LEU A 68 -7.35 -6.86 10.02
CA LEU A 68 -7.22 -6.44 11.41
C LEU A 68 -5.91 -5.69 11.69
N HIS A 69 -4.98 -5.62 10.73
CA HIS A 69 -3.69 -4.95 10.91
C HIS A 69 -3.87 -3.49 11.36
N GLY A 70 -2.94 -3.01 12.18
CA GLY A 70 -2.98 -1.69 12.78
C GLY A 70 -3.19 -1.71 14.29
N VAL A 71 -3.31 -0.50 14.85
CA VAL A 71 -3.47 -0.30 16.29
C VAL A 71 -4.85 0.26 16.61
N TYR A 72 -5.60 -0.46 17.43
CA TYR A 72 -6.93 -0.05 17.92
C TYR A 72 -6.89 0.05 19.44
N ALA A 73 -7.39 1.15 20.00
CA ALA A 73 -7.38 1.37 21.44
C ALA A 73 -8.64 2.09 21.94
N VAL A 74 -8.92 1.99 23.24
CA VAL A 74 -9.91 2.86 23.90
C VAL A 74 -9.50 4.32 23.68
N ASN A 75 -10.45 5.15 23.19
CA ASN A 75 -10.19 6.51 22.71
C ASN A 75 -9.37 7.40 23.66
N ASN A 76 -9.66 7.34 24.96
CA ASN A 76 -8.92 8.06 25.99
C ASN A 76 -8.91 7.24 27.29
N LEU A 77 -8.09 6.19 27.32
CA LEU A 77 -8.11 5.24 28.43
C LEU A 77 -7.78 5.90 29.77
N GLU A 78 -6.84 6.85 29.82
CA GLU A 78 -6.51 7.56 31.08
C GLU A 78 -7.73 8.28 31.66
N LYS A 79 -8.50 8.97 30.83
CA LYS A 79 -9.73 9.65 31.25
C LYS A 79 -10.84 8.66 31.60
N ASP A 80 -10.97 7.61 30.81
CA ASP A 80 -12.11 6.70 30.85
C ASP A 80 -11.86 5.42 31.66
N LEU A 81 -10.68 5.25 32.26
CA LEU A 81 -10.26 4.02 32.96
C LEU A 81 -11.33 3.51 33.94
N ASN A 82 -11.81 4.39 34.82
CA ASN A 82 -12.82 4.04 35.83
C ASN A 82 -14.18 3.69 35.23
N LYS A 83 -14.51 4.25 34.06
CA LYS A 83 -15.73 3.91 33.31
C LYS A 83 -15.55 2.55 32.65
N THR A 84 -14.45 2.36 31.91
CA THR A 84 -14.12 1.09 31.24
C THR A 84 -14.06 -0.07 32.23
N LYS A 85 -13.45 0.11 33.41
CA LYS A 85 -13.42 -0.89 34.49
C LYS A 85 -14.80 -1.31 35.00
N LYS A 86 -15.82 -0.46 34.88
CA LYS A 86 -17.20 -0.78 35.29
C LYS A 86 -18.01 -1.46 34.20
N GLU A 87 -17.62 -1.26 32.94
CA GLU A 87 -18.29 -1.82 31.77
C GLU A 87 -17.76 -3.21 31.41
N LEU A 88 -16.57 -3.57 31.90
CA LEU A 88 -15.94 -4.86 31.65
C LEU A 88 -15.93 -5.75 32.89
N SER A 89 -16.17 -7.03 32.67
CA SER A 89 -15.89 -8.09 33.63
C SER A 89 -14.37 -8.31 33.76
N PHE A 90 -13.94 -8.93 34.86
CA PHE A 90 -12.55 -9.26 35.10
C PHE A 90 -12.38 -10.76 35.35
N LYS A 91 -11.28 -11.33 34.87
CA LYS A 91 -10.98 -12.77 34.94
C LYS A 91 -9.55 -12.97 35.43
N ASP A 92 -9.34 -13.98 36.28
CA ASP A 92 -7.99 -14.38 36.69
C ASP A 92 -7.37 -15.26 35.61
N ILE A 93 -6.24 -14.83 35.06
CA ILE A 93 -5.50 -15.53 34.01
C ILE A 93 -4.11 -15.85 34.52
N ALA A 94 -3.72 -17.12 34.39
CA ALA A 94 -2.41 -17.60 34.80
C ALA A 94 -1.41 -17.46 33.65
N PHE A 95 -0.30 -16.77 33.92
CA PHE A 95 0.90 -16.68 33.08
C PHE A 95 2.09 -17.22 33.89
N ASP A 96 3.26 -17.37 33.27
CA ASP A 96 4.43 -17.93 33.94
C ASP A 96 5.00 -17.02 35.03
N ASN A 97 4.78 -15.71 34.90
CA ASN A 97 5.17 -14.72 35.91
C ASN A 97 4.10 -14.49 37.00
N GLY A 98 2.94 -15.15 36.94
CA GLY A 98 1.91 -15.09 37.96
C GLY A 98 0.49 -15.16 37.42
N THR A 99 -0.48 -15.16 38.35
CA THR A 99 -1.90 -15.01 38.00
C THR A 99 -2.31 -13.56 38.14
N PHE A 100 -2.91 -13.00 37.09
CA PHE A 100 -3.33 -11.61 37.03
C PHE A 100 -4.83 -11.51 36.81
N ASN A 101 -5.48 -10.59 37.52
CA ASN A 101 -6.87 -10.26 37.31
C ASN A 101 -6.96 -9.23 36.17
N THR A 102 -7.33 -9.68 34.98
CA THR A 102 -7.34 -8.88 33.75
C THR A 102 -8.77 -8.51 33.36
N SER A 103 -8.96 -7.41 32.63
CA SER A 103 -10.23 -7.15 31.94
C SER A 103 -10.57 -8.31 30.98
N SER A 104 -11.86 -8.57 30.77
CA SER A 104 -12.37 -9.62 29.88
C SER A 104 -12.06 -9.36 28.40
N LEU A 105 -11.97 -8.09 28.02
CA LEU A 105 -11.63 -7.61 26.68
C LEU A 105 -10.34 -6.78 26.74
N PRO A 106 -9.52 -6.82 25.67
CA PRO A 106 -8.35 -5.97 25.56
C PRO A 106 -8.77 -4.52 25.33
N VAL A 107 -8.11 -3.58 26.01
CA VAL A 107 -8.30 -2.13 25.85
C VAL A 107 -7.41 -1.52 24.76
N ALA A 108 -6.43 -2.28 24.27
CA ALA A 108 -5.73 -2.01 23.03
C ALA A 108 -5.34 -3.31 22.33
N VAL A 109 -5.33 -3.29 21.00
CA VAL A 109 -4.94 -4.39 20.12
C VAL A 109 -3.97 -3.83 19.09
N TYR A 110 -2.81 -4.46 18.98
CA TYR A 110 -1.76 -4.15 18.03
C TYR A 110 -1.63 -5.37 17.11
N SER A 111 -2.11 -5.31 15.87
CA SER A 111 -2.14 -6.47 14.98
C SER A 111 -1.22 -6.27 13.79
N GLY A 112 -0.43 -7.29 13.45
CA GLY A 112 0.60 -7.28 12.42
C GLY A 112 1.97 -6.87 12.96
N ALA A 113 3.04 -7.52 12.47
CA ALA A 113 4.40 -7.33 12.99
C ALA A 113 4.86 -5.86 12.99
N LYS A 114 4.54 -5.10 11.93
CA LYS A 114 4.85 -3.67 11.80
C LYS A 114 4.25 -2.82 12.93
N PHE A 115 3.15 -3.28 13.52
CA PHE A 115 2.33 -2.53 14.48
C PHE A 115 2.58 -2.93 15.93
N LEU A 116 3.41 -3.95 16.17
CA LEU A 116 3.76 -4.35 17.53
C LEU A 116 4.41 -3.19 18.30
N PRO A 117 4.01 -2.96 19.56
CA PRO A 117 4.61 -1.93 20.38
C PRO A 117 6.10 -2.25 20.64
N ASP A 118 6.90 -1.23 20.90
CA ASP A 118 8.37 -1.37 21.09
C ASP A 118 8.75 -2.39 22.17
N ILE A 119 7.85 -2.64 23.12
CA ILE A 119 8.06 -3.60 24.20
C ILE A 119 7.93 -5.08 23.76
N GLU A 120 7.29 -5.33 22.64
CA GLU A 120 7.14 -6.66 22.03
C GLU A 120 7.89 -6.72 20.68
N ALA A 121 8.91 -5.88 20.50
CA ALA A 121 9.61 -5.71 19.22
C ALA A 121 10.33 -6.98 18.76
N GLU A 122 10.75 -7.85 19.68
CA GLU A 122 11.38 -9.14 19.38
C GLU A 122 10.46 -10.06 18.56
N PHE A 123 9.15 -10.01 18.79
CA PHE A 123 8.16 -10.85 18.09
C PHE A 123 7.92 -10.42 16.64
N LYS A 124 8.50 -9.29 16.21
CA LYS A 124 8.54 -8.91 14.78
C LYS A 124 9.31 -9.92 13.91
N GLN A 125 10.14 -10.77 14.53
CA GLN A 125 10.88 -11.84 13.86
C GLN A 125 10.02 -13.08 13.56
N VAL A 126 8.78 -13.15 14.07
CA VAL A 126 7.83 -14.20 13.71
C VAL A 126 7.31 -13.92 12.30
N THR A 127 7.63 -14.79 11.35
CA THR A 127 7.32 -14.62 9.92
C THR A 127 6.41 -15.72 9.36
N ASP A 128 6.20 -16.81 10.11
CA ASP A 128 5.36 -17.93 9.70
C ASP A 128 3.91 -17.81 10.16
N ARG A 129 3.59 -16.77 10.96
CA ARG A 129 2.27 -16.51 11.53
C ARG A 129 2.01 -15.03 11.68
N GLU A 130 0.73 -14.70 11.70
CA GLU A 130 0.23 -13.39 12.07
C GLU A 130 0.40 -13.15 13.57
N VAL A 131 1.00 -12.01 13.93
CA VAL A 131 1.33 -11.64 15.32
C VAL A 131 0.58 -10.40 15.78
N ALA A 132 0.25 -10.38 17.06
CA ALA A 132 -0.40 -9.26 17.72
C ALA A 132 0.16 -9.05 19.13
N ALA A 133 -0.15 -7.90 19.72
CA ALA A 133 -0.06 -7.68 21.16
C ALA A 133 -1.42 -7.22 21.69
N LEU A 134 -1.85 -7.79 22.81
CA LEU A 134 -3.10 -7.43 23.48
C LEU A 134 -2.79 -6.73 24.80
N SER A 135 -3.36 -5.55 25.02
CA SER A 135 -3.26 -4.85 26.31
C SER A 135 -4.56 -4.95 27.09
N PHE A 136 -4.48 -5.39 28.34
CA PHE A 136 -5.61 -5.53 29.26
C PHE A 136 -5.47 -4.59 30.47
N ILE A 137 -6.57 -4.24 31.11
CA ILE A 137 -6.52 -3.54 32.40
C ILE A 137 -6.14 -4.56 33.47
N VAL A 138 -5.15 -4.23 34.31
CA VAL A 138 -4.70 -5.02 35.46
C VAL A 138 -4.60 -4.11 36.67
N GLY A 139 -5.56 -4.19 37.58
CA GLY A 139 -5.66 -3.23 38.68
C GLY A 139 -5.95 -1.81 38.16
N ASP A 140 -5.02 -0.89 38.38
CA ASP A 140 -5.08 0.50 37.87
C ASP A 140 -4.06 0.76 36.74
N GLU A 141 -3.41 -0.31 36.24
CA GLU A 141 -2.42 -0.27 35.17
C GLU A 141 -2.88 -1.09 33.96
N THR A 142 -2.02 -1.17 32.94
CA THR A 142 -2.22 -2.04 31.78
C THR A 142 -1.13 -3.10 31.72
N GLY A 143 -1.51 -4.33 31.35
CA GLY A 143 -0.58 -5.41 31.03
C GLY A 143 -0.68 -5.78 29.56
N THR A 144 0.45 -5.93 28.88
CA THR A 144 0.51 -6.35 27.47
C THR A 144 1.01 -7.77 27.36
N VAL A 145 0.42 -8.54 26.44
CA VAL A 145 0.81 -9.91 26.13
C VAL A 145 0.96 -10.10 24.60
N PRO A 146 2.10 -10.63 24.12
CA PRO A 146 2.29 -10.98 22.72
C PRO A 146 1.50 -12.24 22.37
N CYS A 147 0.94 -12.28 21.17
CA CYS A 147 0.09 -13.38 20.69
C CYS A 147 0.35 -13.62 19.20
N THR A 148 0.05 -14.83 18.74
CA THR A 148 -0.35 -15.03 17.34
C THR A 148 -1.85 -14.87 17.23
N TYR A 149 -2.38 -14.61 16.03
CA TYR A 149 -3.82 -14.58 15.84
C TYR A 149 -4.27 -15.21 14.52
N GLU A 150 -5.48 -15.75 14.54
CA GLU A 150 -6.14 -16.38 13.40
C GLU A 150 -7.57 -15.82 13.28
N VAL A 151 -7.99 -15.50 12.05
CA VAL A 151 -9.33 -15.00 11.75
C VAL A 151 -10.15 -16.08 11.05
N ASN A 152 -11.39 -16.27 11.51
CA ASN A 152 -12.36 -17.15 10.88
C ASN A 152 -13.74 -16.50 10.88
N GLY A 153 -14.10 -15.91 9.74
CA GLY A 153 -15.31 -15.09 9.62
C GLY A 153 -15.22 -13.87 10.56
N ASN A 154 -16.22 -13.67 11.41
CA ASN A 154 -16.24 -12.59 12.38
C ASN A 154 -15.61 -12.98 13.74
N LYS A 155 -14.79 -14.04 13.78
CA LYS A 155 -14.12 -14.50 15.00
C LYS A 155 -12.63 -14.36 14.87
N VAL A 156 -11.99 -13.94 15.95
CA VAL A 156 -10.55 -13.89 16.08
C VAL A 156 -10.11 -14.69 17.30
N LYS A 157 -9.10 -15.53 17.10
CA LYS A 157 -8.47 -16.32 18.14
C LYS A 157 -7.03 -15.85 18.30
N TYR A 158 -6.68 -15.39 19.49
CA TYR A 158 -5.32 -15.04 19.88
C TYR A 158 -4.73 -16.17 20.73
N THR A 159 -3.54 -16.63 20.39
CA THR A 159 -2.80 -17.64 21.17
C THR A 159 -1.50 -17.00 21.66
N VAL A 160 -1.29 -16.99 22.98
CA VAL A 160 -0.15 -16.30 23.60
C VAL A 160 1.17 -16.85 23.08
N LEU A 161 2.12 -15.95 22.83
CA LEU A 161 3.47 -16.24 22.40
C LEU A 161 4.44 -16.24 23.57
N THR A 162 5.41 -17.14 23.51
CA THR A 162 6.48 -17.24 24.49
C THR A 162 7.83 -17.25 23.81
N GLU A 163 8.72 -16.33 24.18
CA GLU A 163 10.11 -16.38 23.73
C GLU A 163 10.86 -17.55 24.41
N THR A 164 11.52 -18.39 23.62
CA THR A 164 12.32 -19.53 24.10
C THR A 164 13.84 -19.34 23.94
N SER A 165 14.26 -18.30 23.23
CA SER A 165 15.66 -17.85 23.13
C SER A 165 15.76 -16.34 22.90
N SER A 166 16.71 -15.72 23.61
CA SER A 166 16.73 -14.28 23.86
C SER A 166 17.87 -13.54 23.14
N SER A 167 18.16 -13.90 21.88
CA SER A 167 19.15 -13.17 21.07
C SER A 167 18.66 -12.98 19.65
N ALA A 168 18.97 -11.82 19.06
CA ALA A 168 18.60 -11.48 17.69
C ALA A 168 19.05 -12.53 16.64
N ASP A 169 20.18 -13.20 16.88
CA ASP A 169 20.72 -14.22 15.95
C ASP A 169 20.13 -15.64 16.16
N ASP A 170 19.32 -15.83 17.21
CA ASP A 170 18.76 -17.12 17.59
C ASP A 170 17.41 -16.86 18.27
N PHE A 171 16.47 -16.20 17.58
CA PHE A 171 15.10 -16.00 18.07
C PHE A 171 14.28 -17.27 17.84
N SER A 172 13.59 -17.71 18.88
CA SER A 172 12.66 -18.84 18.81
C SER A 172 11.51 -18.60 19.76
N TYR A 173 10.35 -19.13 19.39
CA TYR A 173 9.13 -18.97 20.15
C TYR A 173 8.33 -20.28 20.23
N GLU A 174 7.47 -20.37 21.23
CA GLU A 174 6.45 -21.41 21.38
C GLU A 174 5.07 -20.76 21.58
N LEU A 175 4.01 -21.54 21.31
CA LEU A 175 2.62 -21.16 21.58
C LEU A 175 2.21 -21.69 22.95
N ASP A 176 1.63 -20.82 23.77
CA ASP A 176 1.11 -21.18 25.09
C ASP A 176 -0.33 -21.75 25.02
N ASP A 177 -0.80 -22.34 26.11
CA ASP A 177 -2.18 -22.81 26.29
C ASP A 177 -3.17 -21.65 26.58
N VAL A 178 -2.67 -20.46 26.92
CA VAL A 178 -3.51 -19.26 27.11
C VAL A 178 -4.03 -18.76 25.75
N ILE A 179 -5.35 -18.80 25.62
CA ILE A 179 -6.07 -18.44 24.40
C ILE A 179 -7.14 -17.38 24.72
N PHE A 180 -7.24 -16.37 23.86
CA PHE A 180 -8.34 -15.40 23.86
C PHE A 180 -9.17 -15.53 22.58
N GLU A 181 -10.49 -15.63 22.71
CA GLU A 181 -11.39 -15.72 21.57
C GLU A 181 -12.44 -14.62 21.66
N TYR A 182 -12.61 -13.88 20.57
CA TYR A 182 -13.58 -12.79 20.47
C TYR A 182 -14.34 -12.86 19.15
N GLU A 183 -15.59 -12.45 19.17
CA GLU A 183 -16.28 -11.99 17.96
C GLU A 183 -15.92 -10.52 17.72
N PHE A 184 -15.75 -10.14 16.46
CA PHE A 184 -15.40 -8.77 16.09
C PHE A 184 -16.26 -8.22 14.95
N SER A 185 -16.30 -6.89 14.86
CA SER A 185 -16.82 -6.17 13.70
C SER A 185 -15.98 -4.93 13.43
N LEU A 186 -15.76 -4.63 12.15
CA LEU A 186 -15.10 -3.41 11.68
C LEU A 186 -16.12 -2.44 11.09
N CYS A 187 -15.92 -1.14 11.32
CA CYS A 187 -16.74 -0.08 10.73
C CYS A 187 -15.97 1.25 10.78
N GLY A 188 -15.40 1.69 9.66
CA GLY A 188 -14.61 2.92 9.62
C GLY A 188 -13.40 2.84 10.54
N PRO A 189 -13.25 3.79 11.47
CA PRO A 189 -12.13 3.81 12.40
C PRO A 189 -12.34 2.87 13.59
N TYR A 190 -13.39 2.04 13.62
CA TYR A 190 -13.77 1.27 14.81
C TYR A 190 -13.58 -0.24 14.64
N LEU A 191 -12.96 -0.83 15.65
CA LEU A 191 -12.95 -2.27 15.91
C LEU A 191 -13.80 -2.53 17.15
N THR A 192 -14.88 -3.28 17.01
CA THR A 192 -15.68 -3.72 18.17
C THR A 192 -15.38 -5.17 18.47
N LEU A 193 -15.07 -5.48 19.74
CA LEU A 193 -14.83 -6.84 20.23
C LEU A 193 -15.92 -7.24 21.23
N THR A 194 -16.30 -8.52 21.23
CA THR A 194 -17.14 -9.11 22.27
C THR A 194 -16.70 -10.52 22.62
N ASP A 195 -16.78 -10.86 23.91
CA ASP A 195 -16.59 -12.22 24.43
C ASP A 195 -17.94 -12.94 24.66
N GLY A 196 -19.03 -12.37 24.12
CA GLY A 196 -20.41 -12.82 24.31
C GLY A 196 -21.09 -12.28 25.58
N THR A 197 -20.32 -11.73 26.54
CA THR A 197 -20.86 -11.07 27.74
C THR A 197 -20.65 -9.57 27.67
N ASP A 198 -19.39 -9.17 27.49
CA ASP A 198 -18.99 -7.78 27.39
C ASP A 198 -18.79 -7.39 25.93
N THR A 199 -18.90 -6.10 25.64
CA THR A 199 -18.62 -5.52 24.33
C THR A 199 -17.83 -4.25 24.51
N LEU A 200 -16.74 -4.11 23.75
CA LEU A 200 -15.89 -2.93 23.78
C LEU A 200 -15.62 -2.45 22.36
N LYS A 201 -15.88 -1.16 22.13
CA LYS A 201 -15.52 -0.47 20.89
C LYS A 201 -14.16 0.20 21.07
N LEU A 202 -13.20 -0.24 20.27
CA LEU A 202 -11.88 0.34 20.13
C LEU A 202 -11.87 1.26 18.89
N THR A 203 -11.01 2.27 18.93
CA THR A 203 -10.82 3.25 17.85
C THR A 203 -9.40 3.10 17.31
N ALA A 204 -9.25 3.10 16.00
CA ALA A 204 -7.97 3.14 15.32
C ALA A 204 -7.15 4.33 15.85
N TYR A 205 -5.90 4.09 16.22
CA TYR A 205 -5.10 5.00 17.04
C TYR A 205 -5.01 6.43 16.48
N SER A 206 -4.93 6.57 15.15
CA SER A 206 -4.93 7.85 14.44
C SER A 206 -6.16 8.73 14.68
N PHE A 207 -7.27 8.11 15.09
CA PHE A 207 -8.55 8.77 15.37
C PHE A 207 -8.84 8.87 16.87
N THR A 208 -7.88 8.50 17.72
CA THR A 208 -7.99 8.57 19.18
C THR A 208 -7.50 9.90 19.73
N ASP A 209 -7.98 10.26 20.91
CA ASP A 209 -7.42 11.37 21.71
C ASP A 209 -6.08 10.99 22.40
N ASN A 210 -5.61 9.74 22.23
CA ASN A 210 -4.32 9.27 22.75
C ASN A 210 -3.14 9.76 21.88
N ASN A 211 -3.39 10.09 20.61
CA ASN A 211 -2.38 10.63 19.70
C ASN A 211 -2.08 12.10 20.06
N LYS A 212 -0.81 12.51 19.97
CA LYS A 212 -0.34 13.87 20.29
C LYS A 212 0.20 14.61 19.07
N SER A 213 0.17 13.99 17.90
CA SER A 213 0.54 14.64 16.65
C SER A 213 -0.43 15.78 16.33
N GLU A 214 0.10 16.93 15.94
CA GLU A 214 -0.70 18.09 15.50
C GLU A 214 -1.39 17.84 14.15
N THR A 215 -0.93 16.85 13.40
CA THR A 215 -1.42 16.51 12.07
C THR A 215 -1.75 15.04 11.99
N THR A 216 -2.74 14.70 11.16
CA THR A 216 -3.02 13.32 10.76
C THR A 216 -2.66 13.20 9.30
N SER A 217 -1.91 12.18 8.95
CA SER A 217 -1.56 11.91 7.57
C SER A 217 -2.12 10.58 7.11
N MET A 218 -2.48 10.55 5.84
CA MET A 218 -2.98 9.40 5.13
C MET A 218 -2.04 9.17 3.94
N TYR A 219 -1.38 8.02 3.95
CA TYR A 219 -0.45 7.63 2.89
C TYR A 219 -0.74 6.19 2.52
N GLY A 220 -0.69 5.88 1.23
CA GLY A 220 -0.91 4.50 0.81
C GLY A 220 -0.52 4.29 -0.63
N TYR A 221 0.38 3.34 -0.85
CA TYR A 221 0.62 2.77 -2.18
C TYR A 221 -0.35 1.61 -2.40
N SER A 222 -0.77 1.41 -3.64
CA SER A 222 -1.64 0.29 -4.00
C SER A 222 -0.94 -1.06 -3.78
N THR A 223 -1.69 -1.99 -3.22
CA THR A 223 -1.23 -3.36 -2.95
C THR A 223 -1.26 -4.21 -4.22
N GLU A 224 -0.40 -5.22 -4.30
CA GLU A 224 -0.28 -6.04 -5.51
C GLU A 224 -1.64 -6.67 -5.90
N LYS A 225 -2.02 -6.52 -7.18
CA LYS A 225 -3.25 -7.11 -7.77
C LYS A 225 -4.56 -6.62 -7.16
N THR A 226 -4.55 -5.56 -6.34
CA THR A 226 -5.78 -4.87 -5.94
C THR A 226 -6.32 -4.03 -7.11
N PRO A 227 -7.65 -3.95 -7.33
CA PRO A 227 -8.25 -2.96 -8.21
C PRO A 227 -7.85 -1.53 -7.81
N LEU A 228 -7.88 -0.60 -8.78
CA LEU A 228 -7.57 0.81 -8.54
C LEU A 228 -8.80 1.68 -8.66
N ILE A 229 -8.82 2.76 -7.87
CA ILE A 229 -9.80 3.83 -7.99
C ILE A 229 -9.34 4.72 -9.14
N ASP A 230 -9.89 4.49 -10.34
CA ASP A 230 -9.62 5.34 -11.51
C ASP A 230 -8.11 5.52 -11.79
N GLU A 231 -7.35 4.42 -11.75
CA GLU A 231 -5.88 4.36 -11.89
C GLU A 231 -5.04 4.93 -10.72
N LEU A 232 -5.67 5.34 -9.60
CA LEU A 232 -4.97 5.83 -8.42
C LEU A 232 -4.02 4.77 -7.86
N ASP A 233 -2.71 5.06 -7.90
CA ASP A 233 -1.66 4.14 -7.48
C ASP A 233 -1.05 4.52 -6.13
N TYR A 234 -0.90 5.81 -5.88
CA TYR A 234 -0.39 6.33 -4.61
C TYR A 234 -1.01 7.68 -4.28
N PHE A 235 -1.22 7.92 -3.00
CA PHE A 235 -1.53 9.24 -2.50
C PHE A 235 -0.76 9.54 -1.22
N ALA A 236 -0.48 10.82 -1.04
CA ALA A 236 0.04 11.38 0.18
C ALA A 236 -0.84 12.55 0.56
N SER A 237 -1.43 12.47 1.74
CA SER A 237 -2.26 13.55 2.24
C SER A 237 -2.00 13.81 3.71
N GLN A 238 -1.79 15.08 4.04
CA GLN A 238 -1.72 15.51 5.42
C GLN A 238 -2.82 16.54 5.64
N GLN A 239 -3.61 16.31 6.68
CA GLN A 239 -4.71 17.18 7.06
C GLN A 239 -4.18 18.60 7.35
N ASP A 240 -4.81 19.60 6.75
CA ASP A 240 -4.46 21.03 6.85
C ASP A 240 -3.01 21.37 6.44
N SER A 241 -2.44 20.62 5.50
CA SER A 241 -1.05 20.78 5.03
C SER A 241 -0.96 21.03 3.53
N VAL A 242 0.19 21.53 3.05
CA VAL A 242 0.50 21.66 1.61
C VAL A 242 0.89 20.33 0.96
N ILE A 243 1.17 19.29 1.75
CA ILE A 243 1.66 18.00 1.25
C ILE A 243 0.46 17.11 0.92
N ASN A 244 -0.18 17.41 -0.21
CA ASN A 244 -1.37 16.71 -0.69
C ASN A 244 -1.25 16.46 -2.18
N TYR A 245 -1.08 15.20 -2.57
CA TYR A 245 -1.03 14.80 -3.96
C TYR A 245 -1.48 13.34 -4.12
N ALA A 246 -1.96 13.04 -5.32
CA ALA A 246 -2.32 11.71 -5.76
C ALA A 246 -1.69 11.49 -7.13
N VAL A 247 -1.27 10.25 -7.38
CA VAL A 247 -0.53 9.85 -8.57
C VAL A 247 -1.21 8.63 -9.17
N SER A 248 -1.51 8.71 -10.46
CA SER A 248 -2.01 7.58 -11.24
C SER A 248 -0.89 6.58 -11.53
N ARG A 249 -1.24 5.36 -11.92
CA ARG A 249 -0.29 4.28 -12.22
C ARG A 249 0.79 4.65 -13.24
N ASP A 250 0.44 5.51 -14.19
CA ASP A 250 1.33 6.02 -15.24
C ASP A 250 2.32 7.10 -14.75
N GLY A 251 2.19 7.54 -13.49
CA GLY A 251 2.99 8.59 -12.89
C GLY A 251 2.44 10.00 -13.06
N SER A 252 1.28 10.18 -13.70
CA SER A 252 0.64 11.48 -13.81
C SER A 252 0.06 11.91 -12.46
N TYR A 253 0.14 13.20 -12.15
CA TYR A 253 -0.51 13.76 -10.98
C TYR A 253 -1.98 14.06 -11.29
N TYR A 254 -2.86 13.72 -10.36
CA TYR A 254 -4.22 14.27 -10.38
C TYR A 254 -4.15 15.78 -10.13
N LYS A 255 -5.00 16.53 -10.82
CA LYS A 255 -5.14 17.98 -10.68
C LYS A 255 -5.65 18.34 -9.29
N ASP A 256 -6.73 17.68 -8.88
CA ASP A 256 -7.30 17.81 -7.54
C ASP A 256 -7.63 16.43 -7.00
N PHE A 257 -7.57 16.31 -5.67
CA PHE A 257 -7.83 15.08 -4.97
C PHE A 257 -8.35 15.39 -3.57
N ALA A 258 -9.33 14.61 -3.11
CA ALA A 258 -9.81 14.69 -1.75
C ALA A 258 -10.43 13.37 -1.26
N PHE A 259 -10.37 13.16 0.06
CA PHE A 259 -11.09 12.13 0.78
C PHE A 259 -11.93 12.75 1.91
N LYS A 260 -13.16 12.24 2.05
CA LYS A 260 -14.05 12.47 3.18
C LYS A 260 -14.30 11.15 3.89
N LEU A 261 -13.80 11.00 5.11
CA LEU A 261 -14.02 9.83 5.96
C LEU A 261 -15.07 10.16 7.01
N SER A 262 -16.07 9.32 7.20
CA SER A 262 -17.07 9.45 8.26
C SER A 262 -17.04 8.29 9.25
N ASP A 263 -17.37 8.58 10.51
CA ASP A 263 -17.31 7.60 11.60
C ASP A 263 -18.36 6.48 11.50
N ASP A 264 -19.34 6.62 10.62
CA ASP A 264 -20.25 5.53 10.20
C ASP A 264 -19.62 4.52 9.23
N GLY A 265 -18.35 4.72 8.86
CA GLY A 265 -17.56 3.81 8.04
C GLY A 265 -17.59 4.09 6.55
N ARG A 266 -18.10 5.25 6.11
CA ARG A 266 -18.07 5.66 4.70
C ARG A 266 -16.85 6.52 4.39
N CYS A 267 -16.27 6.27 3.23
CA CYS A 267 -15.22 7.04 2.60
C CYS A 267 -15.72 7.55 1.25
N THR A 268 -15.73 8.87 1.03
CA THR A 268 -15.98 9.46 -0.30
C THR A 268 -14.67 9.95 -0.88
N VAL A 269 -14.36 9.50 -2.10
CA VAL A 269 -13.13 9.83 -2.84
C VAL A 269 -13.48 10.78 -3.97
N TYR A 270 -12.66 11.81 -4.16
CA TYR A 270 -12.71 12.73 -5.28
C TYR A 270 -11.36 12.76 -6.01
N LEU A 271 -11.39 12.63 -7.32
CA LEU A 271 -10.24 12.74 -8.23
C LEU A 271 -10.60 13.66 -9.39
N SER A 272 -9.70 14.55 -9.77
CA SER A 272 -9.84 15.40 -10.96
C SER A 272 -8.58 15.33 -11.80
N TYR A 273 -8.72 15.16 -13.11
CA TYR A 273 -7.60 15.07 -14.05
C TYR A 273 -8.04 15.50 -15.46
N THR A 274 -7.07 15.57 -16.37
CA THR A 274 -7.33 15.81 -17.79
C THR A 274 -7.00 14.53 -18.55
N ASP A 275 -7.97 14.00 -19.29
CA ASP A 275 -7.78 12.79 -20.10
C ASP A 275 -6.86 13.03 -21.31
N ALA A 276 -6.56 11.96 -22.04
CA ALA A 276 -5.69 12.02 -23.21
C ALA A 276 -6.24 12.90 -24.34
N GLU A 277 -7.56 13.09 -24.42
CA GLU A 277 -8.24 13.97 -25.36
C GLU A 277 -8.26 15.44 -24.91
N GLY A 278 -7.81 15.75 -23.70
CA GLY A 278 -7.78 17.10 -23.14
C GLY A 278 -9.07 17.53 -22.45
N ASN A 279 -9.98 16.61 -22.13
CA ASN A 279 -11.19 16.90 -21.38
C ASN A 279 -10.94 16.78 -19.88
N GLU A 280 -11.58 17.66 -19.09
CA GLU A 280 -11.56 17.53 -17.63
C GLU A 280 -12.50 16.39 -17.20
N GLN A 281 -11.94 15.48 -16.40
CA GLN A 281 -12.66 14.39 -15.76
C GLN A 281 -12.71 14.63 -14.25
N ASN A 282 -13.86 14.33 -13.65
CA ASN A 282 -14.06 14.38 -12.21
C ASN A 282 -14.73 13.08 -11.76
N VAL A 283 -14.07 12.35 -10.88
CA VAL A 283 -14.55 11.08 -10.32
C VAL A 283 -14.93 11.30 -8.87
N ILE A 284 -16.16 10.93 -8.51
CA ILE A 284 -16.66 10.89 -7.12
C ILE A 284 -17.21 9.49 -6.86
N GLN A 285 -16.65 8.80 -5.89
CA GLN A 285 -17.04 7.42 -5.54
C GLN A 285 -17.09 7.24 -4.03
N GLN A 286 -17.93 6.32 -3.55
CA GLN A 286 -18.09 6.02 -2.13
C GLN A 286 -17.78 4.55 -1.83
N TYR A 287 -17.10 4.33 -0.71
CA TYR A 287 -16.63 3.03 -0.25
C TYR A 287 -16.87 2.89 1.25
N ALA A 288 -17.10 1.68 1.74
CA ALA A 288 -16.85 1.39 3.14
C ALA A 288 -15.32 1.39 3.37
N TYR A 289 -14.84 1.72 4.57
CA TYR A 289 -13.39 1.76 4.82
C TYR A 289 -12.96 1.21 6.17
N ILE A 290 -11.71 0.76 6.23
CA ILE A 290 -10.95 0.50 7.46
C ILE A 290 -9.55 1.10 7.32
N THR A 291 -8.83 1.26 8.42
CA THR A 291 -7.51 1.90 8.44
C THR A 291 -6.46 1.04 9.14
N GLN A 292 -5.22 1.11 8.66
CA GLN A 292 -4.08 0.50 9.33
C GLN A 292 -3.12 1.59 9.82
N CYS A 293 -2.96 1.76 11.13
CA CYS A 293 -2.17 2.83 11.73
C CYS A 293 -1.12 2.31 12.72
N THR A 294 0.00 3.01 12.84
CA THR A 294 1.22 2.56 13.55
C THR A 294 1.20 2.72 15.08
N GLY A 295 0.21 3.41 15.65
CA GLY A 295 0.04 3.48 17.10
C GLY A 295 1.02 4.39 17.86
N TYR A 296 1.85 5.18 17.18
CA TYR A 296 2.87 6.02 17.83
C TYR A 296 2.31 7.37 18.31
N PRO A 297 2.60 7.80 19.56
CA PRO A 297 2.08 9.07 20.10
C PRO A 297 2.44 10.32 19.28
N TYR A 298 3.59 10.29 18.59
CA TYR A 298 4.14 11.44 17.87
C TYR A 298 4.15 11.28 16.35
N LEU A 299 3.72 10.12 15.84
CA LEU A 299 3.58 9.86 14.41
C LEU A 299 2.14 9.42 14.18
N ASN A 300 1.40 10.22 13.41
CA ASN A 300 0.01 9.92 13.12
C ASN A 300 -0.16 9.73 11.62
N SER A 301 0.10 8.52 11.16
CA SER A 301 -0.11 8.10 9.78
C SER A 301 -0.93 6.82 9.72
N PHE A 302 -1.70 6.67 8.63
CA PHE A 302 -2.43 5.46 8.35
C PHE A 302 -2.53 5.19 6.85
N GLY A 303 -2.54 3.91 6.49
CA GLY A 303 -3.02 3.41 5.21
C GLY A 303 -4.50 3.07 5.28
N ILE A 304 -5.13 2.86 4.14
CA ILE A 304 -6.58 2.65 4.03
C ILE A 304 -6.92 1.47 3.13
N MET A 305 -7.94 0.72 3.51
CA MET A 305 -8.55 -0.30 2.67
C MET A 305 -10.02 0.07 2.46
N LEU A 306 -10.48 -0.03 1.21
CA LEU A 306 -11.78 0.44 0.74
C LEU A 306 -12.58 -0.70 0.12
N PHE A 307 -13.89 -0.71 0.35
CA PHE A 307 -14.80 -1.77 -0.06
C PHE A 307 -16.01 -1.18 -0.76
N ASP A 308 -16.32 -1.64 -1.98
CA ASP A 308 -17.55 -1.26 -2.70
C ASP A 308 -18.70 -2.28 -2.54
N GLY A 309 -18.40 -3.43 -1.93
CA GLY A 309 -19.31 -4.58 -1.79
C GLY A 309 -18.89 -5.81 -2.59
N ASP A 310 -18.15 -5.62 -3.68
CA ASP A 310 -17.67 -6.67 -4.59
C ASP A 310 -16.14 -6.78 -4.59
N LYS A 311 -15.45 -5.65 -4.49
CA LYS A 311 -14.00 -5.48 -4.61
C LYS A 311 -13.42 -4.84 -3.35
N ILE A 312 -12.14 -5.11 -3.12
CA ILE A 312 -11.32 -4.52 -2.06
C ILE A 312 -10.20 -3.74 -2.74
N TYR A 313 -10.12 -2.44 -2.46
CA TYR A 313 -9.07 -1.55 -2.93
C TYR A 313 -8.12 -1.28 -1.76
N ASP A 314 -6.90 -1.80 -1.84
CA ASP A 314 -5.98 -1.85 -0.71
C ASP A 314 -4.79 -0.90 -0.90
N TYR A 315 -4.76 0.17 -0.10
CA TYR A 315 -3.75 1.21 -0.10
C TYR A 315 -3.02 1.25 1.25
N THR A 316 -2.44 0.10 1.64
CA THR A 316 -1.78 -0.07 2.94
C THR A 316 -0.26 -0.27 2.85
N ASP A 317 0.27 -0.40 1.63
CA ASP A 317 1.71 -0.49 1.42
C ASP A 317 2.44 0.84 1.55
N ASP A 318 3.71 0.74 1.94
CA ASP A 318 4.70 1.79 1.76
C ASP A 318 5.57 1.58 0.50
N ILE A 319 6.39 2.59 0.19
CA ILE A 319 7.23 2.62 -1.02
C ILE A 319 8.21 1.44 -1.07
N THR A 320 8.76 1.04 0.09
CA THR A 320 9.73 -0.04 0.24
C THR A 320 9.06 -1.39 -0.02
N GLN A 321 7.88 -1.62 0.57
CA GLN A 321 7.09 -2.83 0.35
C GLN A 321 6.68 -2.96 -1.12
N ARG A 322 6.24 -1.86 -1.73
CA ARG A 322 5.91 -1.83 -3.17
C ARG A 322 7.12 -2.19 -4.01
N GLU A 323 8.26 -1.53 -3.80
CA GLU A 323 9.47 -1.77 -4.61
C GLU A 323 10.00 -3.20 -4.45
N ALA A 324 10.01 -3.73 -3.22
CA ALA A 324 10.43 -5.11 -2.97
C ALA A 324 9.57 -6.11 -3.79
N ARG A 325 8.25 -5.90 -3.90
CA ARG A 325 7.40 -6.76 -4.73
C ARG A 325 7.69 -6.62 -6.22
N VAL A 326 7.90 -5.38 -6.70
CA VAL A 326 8.27 -5.14 -8.11
C VAL A 326 9.53 -5.95 -8.42
N MET A 327 10.57 -5.81 -7.61
CA MET A 327 11.84 -6.51 -7.78
C MET A 327 11.69 -8.03 -7.68
N LYS A 328 10.91 -8.55 -6.71
CA LYS A 328 10.60 -10.00 -6.63
C LYS A 328 9.92 -10.52 -7.90
N SER A 329 8.98 -9.77 -8.46
CA SER A 329 8.29 -10.13 -9.72
C SER A 329 9.23 -10.19 -10.92
N GLU A 330 10.36 -9.49 -10.84
CA GLU A 330 11.43 -9.49 -11.83
C GLU A 330 12.46 -10.61 -11.62
N GLY A 331 12.27 -11.43 -10.59
CA GLY A 331 13.19 -12.51 -10.22
C GLY A 331 14.42 -12.03 -9.44
N ILE A 332 14.38 -10.82 -8.88
CA ILE A 332 15.41 -10.33 -7.98
C ILE A 332 15.11 -10.86 -6.57
N ASP A 333 16.09 -11.49 -5.95
CA ASP A 333 16.01 -11.88 -4.54
C ASP A 333 16.17 -10.63 -3.67
N THR A 334 15.07 -10.15 -3.10
CA THR A 334 15.09 -8.99 -2.21
C THR A 334 15.31 -9.37 -0.75
N ASP A 335 15.31 -10.66 -0.40
CA ASP A 335 15.45 -11.08 0.99
C ASP A 335 16.89 -10.83 1.51
N ALA A 336 17.84 -10.64 0.58
CA ALA A 336 19.22 -10.26 0.86
C ALA A 336 19.45 -8.74 0.91
N ILE A 337 18.46 -7.92 0.56
CA ILE A 337 18.57 -6.45 0.55
C ILE A 337 18.05 -5.94 1.89
N ASP A 338 18.87 -5.18 2.62
CA ASP A 338 18.45 -4.57 3.87
C ASP A 338 17.43 -3.44 3.64
N GLU A 339 16.69 -3.09 4.69
CA GLU A 339 15.58 -2.12 4.62
C GLU A 339 16.04 -0.72 4.21
N GLU A 340 17.23 -0.28 4.62
CA GLU A 340 17.79 1.03 4.27
C GLU A 340 18.13 1.07 2.78
N THR A 341 18.86 0.06 2.28
CA THR A 341 19.17 -0.08 0.85
C THR A 341 17.90 -0.17 0.01
N MET A 342 16.90 -0.95 0.44
CA MET A 342 15.63 -1.08 -0.28
C MET A 342 14.90 0.27 -0.36
N LYS A 343 14.90 1.02 0.73
CA LYS A 343 14.31 2.36 0.77
C LYS A 343 15.05 3.33 -0.18
N GLU A 344 16.37 3.34 -0.16
CA GLU A 344 17.17 4.17 -1.08
C GLU A 344 16.90 3.82 -2.55
N ILE A 345 16.80 2.52 -2.86
CA ILE A 345 16.43 2.05 -4.20
C ILE A 345 15.05 2.57 -4.58
N ALA A 346 14.06 2.40 -3.69
CA ALA A 346 12.67 2.78 -3.95
C ALA A 346 12.54 4.29 -4.20
N GLU A 347 13.11 5.12 -3.33
CA GLU A 347 13.11 6.59 -3.45
C GLU A 347 13.84 7.04 -4.73
N LYS A 348 15.03 6.48 -5.00
CA LYS A 348 15.82 6.86 -6.19
C LYS A 348 15.15 6.44 -7.50
N LYS A 349 14.40 5.32 -7.49
CA LYS A 349 13.64 4.85 -8.64
C LYS A 349 12.39 5.71 -8.88
N GLU A 350 11.72 6.15 -7.82
CA GLU A 350 10.62 7.11 -7.94
C GLU A 350 11.09 8.43 -8.56
N ASP A 351 12.20 8.98 -8.05
CA ASP A 351 12.89 10.15 -8.58
C ASP A 351 13.24 9.99 -10.08
N LEU A 352 13.75 8.82 -10.47
CA LEU A 352 14.09 8.51 -11.86
C LEU A 352 12.84 8.57 -12.76
N TYR A 353 11.72 8.00 -12.30
CA TYR A 353 10.48 8.04 -13.07
C TYR A 353 9.88 9.44 -13.16
N ASP A 354 9.97 10.25 -12.10
CA ASP A 354 9.55 11.65 -12.15
C ASP A 354 10.34 12.45 -13.19
N ASP A 355 11.67 12.31 -13.19
CA ASP A 355 12.53 12.99 -14.16
C ASP A 355 12.25 12.53 -15.61
N LEU A 356 12.06 11.21 -15.82
CA LEU A 356 11.69 10.66 -17.13
C LEU A 356 10.32 11.14 -17.61
N TYR A 357 9.31 11.12 -16.73
CA TYR A 357 7.97 11.60 -17.03
C TYR A 357 8.00 13.07 -17.46
N ASN A 358 8.68 13.91 -16.68
CA ASN A 358 8.81 15.34 -16.97
C ASN A 358 9.53 15.60 -18.30
N GLU A 359 10.61 14.85 -18.57
CA GLU A 359 11.35 14.98 -19.83
C GLU A 359 10.51 14.54 -21.04
N PHE A 360 9.79 13.41 -20.95
CA PHE A 360 8.91 12.96 -22.03
C PHE A 360 7.77 13.94 -22.28
N LYS A 361 7.13 14.44 -21.22
CA LYS A 361 6.07 15.44 -21.30
C LYS A 361 6.56 16.72 -21.95
N ALA A 362 7.72 17.24 -21.55
CA ALA A 362 8.32 18.44 -22.11
C ALA A 362 8.64 18.31 -23.62
N ASN A 363 8.97 17.10 -24.07
CA ASN A 363 9.31 16.81 -25.46
C ASN A 363 8.11 16.27 -26.29
N GLY A 364 6.91 16.19 -25.70
CA GLY A 364 5.71 15.67 -26.37
C GLY A 364 5.84 14.21 -26.81
N ILE A 365 6.55 13.40 -26.01
CA ILE A 365 6.75 11.97 -26.23
C ILE A 365 5.62 11.23 -25.49
N SER A 366 4.77 10.54 -26.24
CA SER A 366 3.67 9.75 -25.70
C SER A 366 4.16 8.33 -25.39
N VAL A 367 4.39 8.06 -24.11
CA VAL A 367 4.70 6.73 -23.55
C VAL A 367 3.91 6.52 -22.27
N GLN A 368 3.66 5.28 -21.90
CA GLN A 368 3.08 4.93 -20.60
C GLN A 368 4.19 4.48 -19.65
N ILE A 369 4.34 5.12 -18.49
CA ILE A 369 5.33 4.71 -17.48
C ILE A 369 4.61 3.97 -16.35
N ASN A 370 4.63 2.65 -16.38
CA ASN A 370 4.10 1.86 -15.26
C ASN A 370 5.14 1.77 -14.14
N ARG A 371 5.02 2.66 -13.16
CA ARG A 371 5.96 2.74 -12.01
C ARG A 371 5.96 1.50 -11.13
N ALA A 372 4.91 0.68 -11.19
CA ALA A 372 4.80 -0.55 -10.41
C ALA A 372 5.43 -1.77 -11.09
N THR A 373 5.79 -1.68 -12.37
CA THR A 373 6.54 -2.74 -13.07
C THR A 373 7.88 -2.22 -13.58
N GLY A 374 8.11 -0.92 -13.45
CA GLY A 374 9.23 -0.19 -14.01
C GLY A 374 9.26 -0.13 -15.54
N GLU A 375 8.12 -0.40 -16.17
CA GLU A 375 7.94 -0.47 -17.61
C GLU A 375 7.68 0.92 -18.21
N ILE A 376 8.43 1.27 -19.25
CA ILE A 376 8.13 2.41 -20.13
C ILE A 376 7.64 1.85 -21.45
N ALA A 377 6.33 1.84 -21.65
CA ALA A 377 5.67 1.23 -22.79
C ALA A 377 5.43 2.23 -23.93
N MET A 378 5.76 1.78 -25.14
CA MET A 378 5.43 2.44 -26.40
C MET A 378 4.44 1.57 -27.17
N ASP A 379 3.40 2.19 -27.72
CA ASP A 379 2.49 1.51 -28.64
C ASP A 379 3.27 0.98 -29.85
N ALA A 380 3.14 -0.31 -30.13
CA ALA A 380 3.79 -0.94 -31.26
C ALA A 380 3.28 -0.39 -32.61
N THR A 381 2.06 0.17 -32.69
CA THR A 381 1.54 0.74 -33.94
C THR A 381 2.25 2.04 -34.34
N VAL A 382 2.81 2.76 -33.36
CA VAL A 382 3.70 3.91 -33.61
C VAL A 382 5.02 3.46 -34.23
N LEU A 383 5.52 2.29 -33.82
CA LEU A 383 6.82 1.77 -34.21
C LEU A 383 6.79 0.97 -35.52
N PHE A 384 5.75 0.14 -35.71
CA PHE A 384 5.68 -0.88 -36.76
C PHE A 384 4.38 -0.82 -37.56
N GLY A 385 4.41 -1.34 -38.80
CA GLY A 385 3.20 -1.52 -39.60
C GLY A 385 2.51 -2.86 -39.34
N GLY A 386 1.34 -2.87 -38.70
CA GLY A 386 0.50 -4.07 -38.54
C GLY A 386 1.20 -5.21 -37.81
N ASP A 387 1.30 -6.39 -38.43
CA ASP A 387 2.00 -7.58 -37.91
C ASP A 387 3.49 -7.62 -38.30
N SER A 388 4.06 -6.50 -38.72
CA SER A 388 5.48 -6.39 -39.04
C SER A 388 6.36 -6.19 -37.79
N ALA A 389 7.62 -6.59 -37.91
CA ALA A 389 8.70 -6.22 -36.99
C ALA A 389 9.63 -5.13 -37.58
N GLU A 390 9.45 -4.75 -38.84
CA GLU A 390 10.24 -3.71 -39.48
C GLU A 390 9.79 -2.32 -39.01
N LEU A 391 10.75 -1.53 -38.51
CA LEU A 391 10.48 -0.16 -38.06
C LEU A 391 10.07 0.72 -39.24
N THR A 392 8.99 1.46 -39.06
CA THR A 392 8.57 2.48 -40.03
C THR A 392 9.44 3.73 -39.89
N ASP A 393 9.45 4.61 -40.90
CA ASP A 393 10.16 5.90 -40.79
C ASP A 393 9.61 6.77 -39.65
N ALA A 394 8.29 6.70 -39.40
CA ALA A 394 7.66 7.37 -38.27
C ALA A 394 8.11 6.77 -36.93
N GLY A 395 8.18 5.44 -36.84
CA GLY A 395 8.70 4.72 -35.67
C GLY A 395 10.15 5.05 -35.37
N LYS A 396 11.00 5.12 -36.40
CA LYS A 396 12.39 5.58 -36.29
C LYS A 396 12.48 7.01 -35.76
N ALA A 397 11.68 7.92 -36.31
CA ALA A 397 11.64 9.31 -35.84
C ALA A 397 11.16 9.42 -34.38
N PHE A 398 10.19 8.60 -33.98
CA PHE A 398 9.73 8.50 -32.59
C PHE A 398 10.86 7.99 -31.68
N LEU A 399 11.53 6.89 -32.05
CA LEU A 399 12.65 6.33 -31.30
C LEU A 399 13.80 7.32 -31.13
N ASN A 400 14.09 8.15 -32.12
CA ASN A 400 15.15 9.17 -31.99
C ASN A 400 14.80 10.20 -30.91
N LYS A 401 13.54 10.67 -30.87
CA LYS A 401 13.07 11.58 -29.81
C LYS A 401 13.10 10.91 -28.44
N PHE A 402 12.53 9.71 -28.36
CA PHE A 402 12.50 8.90 -27.15
C PHE A 402 13.90 8.69 -26.59
N LEU A 403 14.83 8.20 -27.41
CA LEU A 403 16.19 7.85 -27.00
C LEU A 403 16.99 9.07 -26.55
N ASN A 404 16.81 10.22 -27.20
CA ASN A 404 17.45 11.47 -26.79
C ASN A 404 16.96 11.93 -25.41
N ALA A 405 15.65 11.93 -25.18
CA ALA A 405 15.06 12.24 -23.87
C ALA A 405 15.50 11.23 -22.80
N TYR A 406 15.37 9.94 -23.11
CA TYR A 406 15.74 8.85 -22.21
C TYR A 406 17.20 8.93 -21.77
N THR A 407 18.14 9.03 -22.71
CA THR A 407 19.58 9.10 -22.41
C THR A 407 19.96 10.38 -21.68
N THR A 408 19.26 11.49 -21.89
CA THR A 408 19.48 12.72 -21.11
C THR A 408 19.26 12.50 -19.61
N ILE A 409 18.25 11.70 -19.25
CA ILE A 409 17.96 11.39 -17.85
C ILE A 409 18.85 10.29 -17.31
N ILE A 410 18.89 9.12 -17.97
CA ILE A 410 19.61 7.96 -17.41
C ILE A 410 21.13 8.16 -17.33
N TYR A 411 21.68 9.12 -18.08
CA TYR A 411 23.10 9.47 -18.02
C TYR A 411 23.44 10.58 -17.05
N ASN A 412 22.44 11.22 -16.45
CA ASN A 412 22.63 12.22 -15.42
C ASN A 412 23.44 11.64 -14.26
N GLU A 413 24.37 12.43 -13.71
CA GLU A 413 25.20 12.03 -12.56
C GLU A 413 24.37 11.54 -11.37
N LYS A 414 23.13 12.05 -11.20
CA LYS A 414 22.17 11.58 -10.19
C LYS A 414 21.92 10.06 -10.26
N TYR A 415 21.92 9.48 -11.45
CA TYR A 415 21.59 8.07 -11.70
C TYR A 415 22.79 7.23 -12.15
N ASP A 416 24.00 7.79 -12.12
CA ASP A 416 25.18 7.02 -12.51
C ASP A 416 25.38 5.80 -11.61
N GLY A 417 25.65 4.66 -12.22
CA GLY A 417 25.75 3.37 -11.52
C GLY A 417 24.45 2.86 -10.89
N PHE A 418 23.30 3.52 -11.06
CA PHE A 418 22.03 3.06 -10.50
C PHE A 418 21.36 2.00 -11.39
N ILE A 419 21.32 2.23 -12.70
CA ILE A 419 20.73 1.32 -13.66
C ILE A 419 21.76 0.25 -14.03
N SER A 420 21.47 -1.00 -13.72
CA SER A 420 22.29 -2.16 -14.07
C SER A 420 22.13 -2.51 -15.56
N LYS A 421 20.88 -2.64 -16.00
CA LYS A 421 20.54 -2.93 -17.40
C LYS A 421 19.17 -2.39 -17.78
N THR A 422 18.97 -2.21 -19.08
CA THR A 422 17.69 -1.87 -19.69
C THR A 422 17.23 -3.04 -20.56
N MET A 423 16.07 -3.60 -20.27
CA MET A 423 15.45 -4.66 -21.06
C MET A 423 14.47 -4.04 -22.05
N ILE A 424 14.65 -4.33 -23.34
CA ILE A 424 13.67 -4.03 -24.38
C ILE A 424 12.78 -5.25 -24.55
N GLU A 425 11.49 -5.08 -24.27
CA GLU A 425 10.52 -6.17 -24.32
C GLU A 425 9.58 -6.01 -25.50
N GLY A 426 9.36 -7.10 -26.25
CA GLY A 426 8.31 -7.16 -27.25
C GLY A 426 7.07 -7.87 -26.72
N HIS A 427 5.91 -7.27 -26.95
CA HIS A 427 4.61 -7.83 -26.57
C HIS A 427 3.65 -7.82 -27.76
N ILE A 428 2.75 -8.81 -27.79
CA ILE A 428 1.62 -8.84 -28.73
C ILE A 428 0.31 -9.02 -27.96
N ALA A 429 -0.78 -8.49 -28.51
CA ALA A 429 -2.08 -8.62 -27.87
C ALA A 429 -2.64 -10.05 -27.97
N PRO A 430 -3.31 -10.56 -26.92
CA PRO A 430 -4.01 -11.83 -26.98
C PRO A 430 -5.32 -11.67 -27.77
N VAL A 431 -5.28 -12.05 -29.03
CA VAL A 431 -6.47 -12.08 -29.91
C VAL A 431 -6.82 -13.52 -30.26
N SER A 432 -8.09 -13.76 -30.64
CA SER A 432 -8.58 -15.10 -30.97
C SER A 432 -7.70 -15.78 -32.02
N GLY A 433 -7.13 -16.93 -31.68
CA GLY A 433 -6.24 -17.72 -32.56
C GLY A 433 -4.74 -17.49 -32.34
N THR A 434 -4.35 -16.51 -31.53
CA THR A 434 -2.96 -16.31 -31.13
C THR A 434 -2.56 -17.33 -30.05
N THR A 435 -1.39 -17.95 -30.23
CA THR A 435 -0.75 -18.85 -29.25
C THR A 435 0.54 -18.22 -28.77
N TYR A 436 1.03 -18.65 -27.60
CA TYR A 436 2.30 -18.18 -27.07
C TYR A 436 3.44 -18.43 -28.07
N GLU A 437 3.54 -19.65 -28.60
CA GLU A 437 4.55 -20.06 -29.57
C GLU A 437 4.41 -19.34 -30.91
N GLY A 438 3.18 -19.08 -31.35
CA GLY A 438 2.92 -18.37 -32.60
C GLY A 438 3.30 -16.88 -32.54
N GLY A 439 3.14 -16.26 -31.38
CA GLY A 439 3.47 -14.85 -31.17
C GLY A 439 4.93 -14.56 -30.85
N MET A 440 5.66 -15.54 -30.31
CA MET A 440 7.02 -15.37 -29.82
C MET A 440 7.97 -14.75 -30.87
N PRO A 441 8.04 -15.27 -32.12
CA PRO A 441 8.98 -14.76 -33.11
C PRO A 441 8.75 -13.28 -33.44
N LEU A 442 7.49 -12.83 -33.47
CA LEU A 442 7.16 -11.44 -33.76
C LEU A 442 7.58 -10.53 -32.60
N SER A 443 7.26 -10.91 -31.35
CA SER A 443 7.66 -10.15 -30.18
C SER A 443 9.17 -10.03 -30.04
N GLU A 444 9.91 -11.14 -30.19
CA GLU A 444 11.38 -11.13 -30.13
C GLU A 444 11.97 -10.23 -31.21
N LYS A 445 11.46 -10.35 -32.45
CA LYS A 445 11.99 -9.57 -33.58
C LYS A 445 11.74 -8.07 -33.43
N ARG A 446 10.60 -7.67 -32.87
CA ARG A 446 10.32 -6.27 -32.55
C ARG A 446 11.30 -5.71 -31.53
N ALA A 447 11.55 -6.45 -30.45
CA ALA A 447 12.52 -6.05 -29.43
C ALA A 447 13.94 -5.93 -30.02
N GLU A 448 14.38 -6.92 -30.79
CA GLU A 448 15.68 -6.90 -31.48
C GLU A 448 15.84 -5.71 -32.42
N ASN A 449 14.83 -5.45 -33.27
CA ASN A 449 14.90 -4.38 -34.25
C ASN A 449 14.95 -3.00 -33.59
N VAL A 450 14.24 -2.82 -32.47
CA VAL A 450 14.31 -1.59 -31.65
C VAL A 450 15.71 -1.45 -31.04
N LYS A 451 16.25 -2.49 -30.40
CA LYS A 451 17.62 -2.48 -29.86
C LYS A 451 18.65 -2.10 -30.92
N ASN A 452 18.61 -2.78 -32.07
CA ASN A 452 19.55 -2.57 -33.16
C ASN A 452 19.47 -1.14 -33.70
N TYR A 453 18.27 -0.58 -33.80
CA TYR A 453 18.10 0.81 -34.22
C TYR A 453 18.63 1.79 -33.18
N CYS A 454 18.31 1.60 -31.90
CA CYS A 454 18.81 2.45 -30.81
C CYS A 454 20.35 2.50 -30.77
N LEU A 455 21.03 1.39 -31.02
CA LEU A 455 22.50 1.31 -31.07
C LEU A 455 23.11 1.76 -32.39
N SER A 456 22.28 2.09 -33.39
CA SER A 456 22.77 2.53 -34.70
C SER A 456 23.17 4.01 -34.69
N GLY A 457 24.14 4.36 -35.53
CA GLY A 457 24.50 5.76 -35.76
C GLY A 457 23.41 6.59 -36.46
N GLU A 458 22.31 5.98 -36.93
CA GLU A 458 21.18 6.69 -37.54
C GLU A 458 20.41 7.55 -36.54
N THR A 459 20.52 7.26 -35.23
CA THR A 459 19.80 7.99 -34.18
C THR A 459 20.40 9.37 -33.91
N GLY A 460 21.70 9.52 -34.13
CA GLY A 460 22.45 10.71 -33.75
C GLY A 460 22.65 10.89 -32.24
N VAL A 461 22.23 9.92 -31.43
CA VAL A 461 22.37 9.91 -29.96
C VAL A 461 23.59 9.09 -29.57
N ASP A 462 24.36 9.55 -28.58
CA ASP A 462 25.45 8.76 -28.02
C ASP A 462 24.88 7.63 -27.13
N THR A 463 24.85 6.41 -27.66
CA THR A 463 24.39 5.22 -26.93
C THR A 463 25.54 4.34 -26.44
N SER A 464 26.77 4.88 -26.37
CA SER A 464 27.95 4.08 -25.98
C SER A 464 27.82 3.42 -24.61
N ARG A 465 27.16 4.08 -23.64
CA ARG A 465 26.89 3.51 -22.30
C ARG A 465 25.72 2.50 -22.29
N LEU A 466 24.89 2.49 -23.32
CA LEU A 466 23.76 1.56 -23.47
C LEU A 466 24.16 0.23 -24.14
N GLU A 467 25.23 0.22 -24.94
CA GLU A 467 25.62 -0.96 -25.74
C GLU A 467 25.83 -2.22 -24.88
N SER A 468 26.45 -2.07 -23.70
CA SER A 468 26.71 -3.18 -22.78
C SER A 468 25.57 -3.48 -21.80
N THR A 469 24.52 -2.65 -21.77
CA THR A 469 23.45 -2.72 -20.76
C THR A 469 22.07 -2.91 -21.38
N LEU A 470 21.92 -2.83 -22.71
CA LEU A 470 20.69 -3.14 -23.42
C LEU A 470 20.55 -4.63 -23.72
N GLU A 471 19.49 -5.24 -23.20
CA GLU A 471 19.06 -6.60 -23.48
C GLU A 471 17.69 -6.61 -24.17
N THR A 472 17.31 -7.73 -24.78
CA THR A 472 16.02 -7.89 -25.45
C THR A 472 15.36 -9.19 -25.06
N VAL A 473 14.02 -9.17 -24.97
CA VAL A 473 13.20 -10.36 -24.71
C VAL A 473 11.86 -10.23 -25.43
N GLY A 474 11.32 -11.34 -25.91
CA GLY A 474 9.93 -11.43 -26.38
C GLY A 474 9.05 -12.12 -25.34
N TYR A 475 7.85 -11.60 -25.11
CA TYR A 475 6.86 -12.21 -24.21
C TYR A 475 5.63 -12.75 -24.93
N SER A 476 5.56 -12.64 -26.26
CA SER A 476 4.37 -12.99 -27.01
C SER A 476 3.14 -12.31 -26.37
N GLN A 477 2.07 -13.06 -26.10
CA GLN A 477 0.86 -12.61 -25.43
C GLN A 477 0.81 -12.94 -23.92
N SER A 478 1.93 -13.31 -23.30
CA SER A 478 1.92 -13.80 -21.90
C SER A 478 1.81 -12.70 -20.84
N ARG A 479 1.89 -11.43 -21.23
CA ARG A 479 1.82 -10.26 -20.34
C ARG A 479 0.78 -9.24 -20.87
N PRO A 480 -0.52 -9.61 -20.90
CA PRO A 480 -1.57 -8.69 -21.29
C PRO A 480 -1.68 -7.53 -20.30
N VAL A 481 -2.10 -6.38 -20.82
CA VAL A 481 -2.54 -5.23 -20.03
C VAL A 481 -4.05 -5.34 -19.85
N TYR A 482 -4.54 -5.04 -18.66
CA TYR A 482 -5.97 -5.08 -18.34
C TYR A 482 -6.48 -3.66 -18.08
N ASP A 483 -7.74 -3.41 -18.44
CA ASP A 483 -8.45 -2.20 -18.08
C ASP A 483 -8.97 -2.23 -16.64
N SER A 484 -9.60 -1.14 -16.20
CA SER A 484 -10.16 -0.96 -14.85
C SER A 484 -11.29 -1.94 -14.51
N ASP A 485 -11.94 -2.53 -15.53
CA ASP A 485 -12.96 -3.56 -15.38
C ASP A 485 -12.36 -4.98 -15.30
N GLY A 486 -11.04 -5.11 -15.52
CA GLY A 486 -10.31 -6.38 -15.54
C GLY A 486 -10.41 -7.13 -16.87
N ASN A 487 -10.85 -6.48 -17.95
CA ASN A 487 -10.81 -7.04 -19.30
C ASN A 487 -9.46 -6.74 -19.96
N VAL A 488 -9.08 -7.53 -20.96
CA VAL A 488 -7.82 -7.27 -21.68
C VAL A 488 -7.95 -6.02 -22.56
N ASP A 489 -7.07 -5.06 -22.35
CA ASP A 489 -6.83 -3.97 -23.28
C ASP A 489 -5.94 -4.46 -24.43
N ILE A 490 -6.56 -4.68 -25.59
CA ILE A 490 -5.88 -5.18 -26.80
C ILE A 490 -4.86 -4.18 -27.33
N GLU A 491 -5.14 -2.88 -27.23
CA GLU A 491 -4.26 -1.83 -27.75
C GLU A 491 -3.02 -1.70 -26.87
N ALA A 492 -3.22 -1.51 -25.55
CA ALA A 492 -2.12 -1.43 -24.60
C ALA A 492 -1.30 -2.73 -24.51
N SER A 493 -1.91 -3.90 -24.74
CA SER A 493 -1.19 -5.18 -24.78
C SER A 493 -0.21 -5.29 -25.95
N ARG A 494 -0.39 -4.52 -27.03
CA ARG A 494 0.50 -4.53 -28.19
C ARG A 494 1.54 -3.42 -28.09
N ARG A 495 2.63 -3.70 -27.39
CA ARG A 495 3.65 -2.70 -27.07
C ARG A 495 5.08 -3.20 -27.25
N VAL A 496 6.01 -2.26 -27.36
CA VAL A 496 7.41 -2.48 -27.01
C VAL A 496 7.72 -1.65 -25.79
N SER A 497 8.40 -2.22 -24.80
CA SER A 497 8.71 -1.50 -23.58
C SER A 497 10.18 -1.51 -23.22
N PHE A 498 10.60 -0.48 -22.50
CA PHE A 498 11.92 -0.35 -21.88
C PHE A 498 11.72 -0.52 -20.39
N ARG A 499 12.41 -1.49 -19.78
CA ARG A 499 12.31 -1.78 -18.36
C ARG A 499 13.69 -1.75 -17.71
N PHE A 500 13.80 -1.07 -16.59
CA PHE A 500 15.07 -0.96 -15.86
C PHE A 500 15.25 -2.15 -14.93
N ILE A 501 16.48 -2.64 -14.84
CA ILE A 501 16.92 -3.42 -13.69
C ILE A 501 17.97 -2.57 -12.98
N VAL A 502 17.74 -2.29 -11.71
CA VAL A 502 18.62 -1.46 -10.87
C VAL A 502 19.71 -2.30 -10.22
N ASN A 503 20.82 -1.66 -9.85
CA ASN A 503 21.84 -2.29 -9.03
C ASN A 503 21.36 -2.38 -7.58
N THR A 504 21.59 -3.52 -6.96
CA THR A 504 21.13 -3.85 -5.60
C THR A 504 22.29 -4.04 -4.61
N ASN A 505 23.53 -3.70 -5.01
CA ASN A 505 24.77 -3.95 -4.27
C ASN A 505 25.64 -2.70 -4.17
#